data_AF-A0A7R9KWL4-F1
#
_entry.id   AF-A0A7R9KWL4-F1
#
_cell.length_a   1.000
_cell.length_b   1.000
_cell.length_c   1.000
_cell.angle_alpha   90.00
_cell.angle_beta   90.00
_cell.angle_gamma   90.00
#
_symmetry.space_group_name_H-M   'P 1'
#
loop_
_entity.id
_entity.type
_entity.pdbx_description
1 polymer ?
#
loop_
_entity_poly.entity_id
_entity_poly.type
_entity_poly.pdbx_seq_one_letter_code
_entity_poly.pdbx_strand_id
1 'polypeptide(L)'
;MATGSFIVEMMVSCLMCGRIGVNVGKISAALNTISGSHLSDSEYKELVLFGNALRNPPTVGFTIGGFAAINKSTLISIFTFVLNYTVLLTQSIR
;
A
#
# COMPACT_ATOMS: atom_id res chain seq x y z
N MET A 1 22.23 -19.04 2.22
CA MET A 1 20.94 -19.37 1.57
C MET A 1 19.74 -18.56 2.12
N ALA A 2 19.83 -17.93 3.30
CA ALA A 2 18.70 -17.18 3.89
C ALA A 2 18.43 -15.79 3.27
N THR A 3 19.44 -15.13 2.68
CA THR A 3 19.34 -13.72 2.24
C THR A 3 18.45 -13.52 1.01
N GLY A 4 18.40 -14.49 0.10
CA GLY A 4 17.57 -14.42 -1.10
C GLY A 4 16.07 -14.56 -0.80
N SER A 5 15.71 -15.44 0.14
CA SER A 5 14.31 -15.65 0.56
C SER A 5 13.70 -14.39 1.14
N PHE A 6 14.44 -13.73 2.04
CA PHE A 6 13.99 -12.51 2.70
C PHE A 6 13.70 -11.35 1.74
N ILE A 7 14.55 -11.17 0.71
CA ILE A 7 14.36 -10.12 -0.30
C ILE A 7 13.09 -10.40 -1.11
N VAL A 8 12.87 -11.64 -1.54
CA VAL A 8 11.68 -12.02 -2.31
C VAL A 8 10.41 -11.87 -1.48
N GLU A 9 10.43 -12.30 -0.22
CA GLU A 9 9.31 -12.11 0.70
C GLU A 9 8.96 -10.63 0.86
N MET A 10 9.97 -9.77 1.06
CA MET A 10 9.77 -8.33 1.18
C MET A 10 9.24 -7.69 -0.11
N MET A 11 9.71 -8.15 -1.29
CA MET A 11 9.17 -7.73 -2.58
C MET A 11 7.69 -8.08 -2.72
N VAL A 12 7.32 -9.32 -2.39
CA VAL A 12 5.94 -9.80 -2.48
C VAL A 12 5.04 -9.04 -1.50
N SER A 13 5.48 -8.83 -0.26
CA SER A 13 4.76 -8.02 0.71
C SER A 13 4.54 -6.58 0.22
N CYS A 14 5.59 -5.90 -0.27
CA CYS A 14 5.46 -4.55 -0.82
C CYS A 14 4.51 -4.44 -2.01
N LEU A 15 4.46 -5.46 -2.87
CA LEU A 15 3.56 -5.51 -4.03
C LEU A 15 2.11 -5.84 -3.65
N MET A 16 1.90 -6.81 -2.77
CA MET A 16 0.55 -7.28 -2.40
C MET A 16 -0.08 -6.36 -1.35
N CYS A 17 0.61 -6.10 -0.24
CA CYS A 17 0.11 -5.25 0.83
C CYS A 17 0.01 -3.78 0.38
N GLY A 18 0.95 -3.32 -0.46
CA GLY A 18 0.91 -1.98 -1.03
C GLY A 18 -0.26 -1.72 -1.97
N ARG A 19 -0.85 -2.78 -2.55
CA ARG A 19 -2.04 -2.68 -3.42
C ARG A 19 -3.33 -2.51 -2.64
N ILE A 20 -3.38 -2.90 -1.37
CA ILE A 20 -4.61 -2.84 -0.56
C ILE A 20 -5.07 -1.40 -0.39
N GLY A 21 -4.18 -0.48 0.00
CA GLY A 21 -4.53 0.94 0.12
C GLY A 21 -5.03 1.54 -1.22
N VAL A 22 -4.39 1.16 -2.33
CA VAL A 22 -4.80 1.62 -3.68
C VAL A 22 -6.19 1.08 -4.05
N ASN A 23 -6.46 -0.20 -3.79
CA ASN A 23 -7.74 -0.82 -4.11
C ASN A 23 -8.88 -0.27 -3.24
N VAL A 24 -8.61 -0.01 -1.96
CA VAL A 24 -9.56 0.64 -1.05
C VAL A 24 -9.87 2.07 -1.53
N GLY A 25 -8.86 2.81 -1.99
CA GLY A 25 -9.07 4.12 -2.62
C GLY A 25 -9.94 4.06 -3.87
N LYS A 26 -9.75 3.05 -4.72
CA LYS A 26 -10.60 2.83 -5.91
C LYS A 26 -12.04 2.49 -5.55
N ILE A 27 -12.24 1.66 -4.52
CA ILE A 27 -13.59 1.32 -4.03
C ILE A 27 -14.27 2.57 -3.48
N SER A 28 -13.57 3.38 -2.68
CA SER A 28 -14.10 4.66 -2.18
C SER A 28 -14.48 5.61 -3.33
N ALA A 29 -13.63 5.72 -4.36
CA ALA A 29 -13.92 6.52 -5.55
C ALA A 29 -15.16 6.00 -6.30
N ALA A 30 -15.27 4.68 -6.49
CA ALA A 30 -16.42 4.06 -7.14
C ALA A 30 -17.71 4.27 -6.35
N LEU A 31 -17.67 4.15 -5.03
CA LEU A 31 -18.81 4.42 -4.15
C LEU A 31 -19.28 5.88 -4.25
N ASN A 32 -18.36 6.84 -4.35
CA ASN A 32 -18.70 8.25 -4.55
C ASN A 32 -19.35 8.54 -5.91
N THR A 33 -19.12 7.69 -6.92
CA THR A 33 -19.75 7.86 -8.25
C THR A 33 -21.16 7.29 -8.35
N ILE A 34 -21.61 6.49 -7.37
CA ILE A 34 -22.97 5.95 -7.38
C ILE A 34 -23.95 7.06 -7.00
N SER A 35 -24.81 7.46 -7.94
CA SER A 35 -25.89 8.42 -7.68
C SER A 35 -27.01 7.77 -6.87
N GLY A 36 -27.44 8.44 -5.80
CA GLY A 36 -28.47 7.93 -4.88
C GLY A 36 -29.86 7.71 -5.48
N SER A 37 -30.07 8.05 -6.76
CA SER A 37 -31.36 7.91 -7.46
C SER A 37 -31.71 6.47 -7.88
N HIS A 38 -30.76 5.54 -7.82
CA HIS A 38 -30.95 4.14 -8.25
C HIS A 38 -30.91 3.12 -7.11
N LEU A 39 -30.74 3.57 -5.87
CA LEU A 39 -30.62 2.70 -4.70
C LEU A 39 -31.93 2.68 -3.92
N SER A 40 -32.29 1.54 -3.37
CA SER A 40 -33.33 1.46 -2.33
C SER A 40 -32.87 2.19 -1.06
N ASP A 41 -33.81 2.60 -0.19
CA ASP A 41 -33.48 3.28 1.07
C ASP A 41 -32.52 2.48 1.97
N SER A 42 -32.59 1.15 1.93
CA SER A 42 -31.67 0.26 2.65
C SER A 42 -30.26 0.28 2.05
N GLU A 43 -30.14 0.19 0.72
CA GLU A 43 -28.84 0.22 0.04
C GLU A 43 -28.19 1.58 0.15
N TYR A 44 -28.98 2.66 0.12
CA TYR A 44 -28.49 4.01 0.33
C TYR A 44 -27.92 4.20 1.75
N LYS A 45 -28.58 3.66 2.79
CA LYS A 45 -28.05 3.67 4.16
C LYS A 45 -26.73 2.90 4.29
N GLU A 46 -26.63 1.72 3.67
CA GLU A 46 -25.38 0.95 3.64
C GLU A 46 -24.27 1.69 2.90
N LEU A 47 -24.58 2.28 1.74
CA LEU A 47 -23.64 3.10 0.97
C LEU A 47 -23.10 4.27 1.80
N VAL A 48 -23.96 4.96 2.55
CA VAL A 48 -23.56 6.07 3.42
C VAL A 48 -22.69 5.58 4.58
N LEU A 49 -23.02 4.44 5.20
CA LEU A 49 -22.20 3.82 6.26
C LEU A 49 -20.81 3.43 5.75
N PHE A 50 -20.73 2.71 4.63
CA PHE A 50 -19.46 2.33 4.01
C PHE A 50 -18.67 3.55 3.52
N GLY A 51 -19.35 4.52 2.90
CA GLY A 51 -18.75 5.77 2.44
C GLY A 51 -18.13 6.57 3.59
N ASN A 52 -18.80 6.66 4.73
CA ASN A 52 -18.27 7.34 5.92
C ASN A 52 -17.09 6.59 6.56
N ALA A 53 -17.13 5.25 6.59
CA ALA A 53 -16.01 4.44 7.08
C ALA A 53 -14.76 4.57 6.19
N LEU A 54 -14.95 4.80 4.89
CA LEU A 54 -13.88 4.96 3.91
C LEU A 54 -13.41 6.40 3.71
N ARG A 55 -14.24 7.42 4.04
CA ARG A 55 -13.89 8.85 3.95
C ARG A 55 -12.84 9.29 4.98
N ASN A 56 -12.79 8.62 6.12
CA ASN A 56 -11.73 8.76 7.11
C ASN A 56 -10.87 7.49 7.10
N PRO A 57 -10.10 7.20 6.03
CA PRO A 57 -9.37 5.96 5.94
C PRO A 57 -8.35 5.92 7.09
N PRO A 58 -8.46 5.03 8.08
CA PRO A 58 -7.42 4.84 9.07
C PRO A 58 -6.22 4.29 8.32
N THR A 59 -5.23 5.13 7.95
CA THR A 59 -4.03 4.83 7.14
C THR A 59 -4.04 3.38 6.61
N VAL A 60 -4.89 3.11 5.62
CA VAL A 60 -5.27 1.73 5.31
C VAL A 60 -4.10 1.10 4.57
N GLY A 61 -3.37 0.26 5.28
CA GLY A 61 -2.16 -0.36 4.78
C GLY A 61 -1.31 -0.93 5.89
N PHE A 62 -0.29 -1.67 5.48
CA PHE A 62 0.67 -2.27 6.39
C PHE A 62 1.86 -1.33 6.52
N THR A 63 2.43 -1.26 7.72
CA THR A 63 3.66 -0.51 7.96
C THR A 63 4.74 -1.44 8.52
N ILE A 64 5.99 -1.17 8.17
CA ILE A 64 7.17 -1.77 8.78
C ILE A 64 7.45 -0.98 10.06
N GLY A 65 7.22 -1.62 11.22
CA GLY A 65 7.52 -1.03 12.53
C GLY A 65 6.76 0.27 12.85
N GLY A 66 5.60 0.51 12.21
CA GLY A 66 4.83 1.75 12.41
C GLY A 66 5.37 2.98 11.69
N PHE A 67 6.52 2.89 11.02
CA PHE A 67 7.21 4.05 10.45
C PHE A 67 7.09 4.14 8.92
N ALA A 68 7.30 3.02 8.20
CA ALA A 68 7.31 3.01 6.75
C ALA A 68 6.14 2.21 6.21
N ALA A 69 5.33 2.81 5.34
CA ALA A 69 4.28 2.07 4.65
C ALA A 69 4.88 1.01 3.72
N ILE A 70 4.34 -0.21 3.76
CA ILE A 70 4.67 -1.30 2.84
C ILE A 70 4.01 -0.96 1.50
N ASN A 71 4.77 -0.32 0.63
CA ASN A 71 4.31 0.10 -0.69
C ASN A 71 5.45 0.02 -1.72
N LYS A 72 5.12 0.26 -2.99
CA LYS A 72 6.08 0.23 -4.11
C LYS A 72 7.23 1.23 -3.89
N SER A 73 6.95 2.41 -3.34
CA SER A 73 7.97 3.44 -3.09
C SER A 73 9.00 2.97 -2.07
N THR A 74 8.56 2.36 -0.97
CA THR A 74 9.43 1.76 0.05
C THR A 74 10.29 0.65 -0.53
N LEU A 75 9.74 -0.18 -1.42
CA LEU A 75 10.52 -1.20 -2.11
C LEU A 75 11.64 -0.59 -2.96
N ILE A 76 11.32 0.44 -3.75
CA ILE A 76 12.29 1.16 -4.58
C ILE A 76 13.38 1.77 -3.70
N SER A 77 13.01 2.42 -2.59
CA SER A 77 13.97 3.02 -1.66
C SER A 77 14.96 2.00 -1.10
N ILE A 78 14.49 0.81 -0.71
CA ILE A 78 15.35 -0.27 -0.20
C ILE A 78 16.32 -0.75 -1.29
N PHE A 79 15.84 -0.99 -2.52
CA PHE A 79 16.71 -1.40 -3.62
C PHE A 79 17.78 -0.35 -3.95
N THR A 80 17.38 0.92 -4.04
CA THR A 80 18.30 2.03 -4.29
C THR A 80 19.35 2.14 -3.19
N PHE A 81 18.97 1.97 -1.92
CA PHE A 81 19.90 1.97 -0.80
C PHE A 81 20.93 0.84 -0.92
N VAL A 82 20.48 -0.39 -1.17
CA VAL A 82 21.37 -1.56 -1.30
C VAL A 82 22.36 -1.38 -2.47
N LEU A 83 21.88 -0.89 -3.61
CA LEU A 83 22.74 -0.63 -4.77
C LEU A 83 23.79 0.45 -4.48
N ASN A 84 23.36 1.60 -3.94
CA ASN A 84 24.28 2.69 -3.60
C ASN A 84 25.31 2.26 -2.55
N TYR A 85 24.88 1.54 -1.53
CA TYR A 85 25.77 1.03 -0.49
C TYR A 85 26.83 0.07 -1.07
N THR A 86 26.42 -0.80 -1.98
CA THR A 86 27.34 -1.73 -2.66
C THR A 86 28.37 -0.98 -3.53
N VAL A 87 27.94 0.05 -4.26
CA VAL A 87 28.83 0.90 -5.05
C VAL A 87 29.84 1.64 -4.16
N LEU A 88 29.38 2.24 -3.05
CA LEU A 88 30.24 2.93 -2.10
C LEU A 88 31.28 2.00 -1.47
N LEU A 89 30.87 0.81 -1.05
CA LEU A 89 31.81 -0.19 -0.53
C LEU A 89 32.84 -0.62 -1.57
N THR A 90 32.42 -0.81 -2.82
CA THR A 90 33.33 -1.20 -3.91
C THR A 90 34.34 -0.11 -4.22
N GLN A 91 33.95 1.16 -4.12
CA GLN A 91 34.86 2.30 -4.28
C GLN A 91 35.77 2.51 -3.07
N SER A 92 35.32 2.20 -1.85
CA SER A 92 36.10 2.34 -0.62
C SER A 92 37.18 1.27 -0.44
N ILE A 93 37.08 0.14 -1.15
CA ILE A 93 38.06 -0.97 -1.09
C ILE A 93 39.16 -0.82 -2.17
N ARG A 94 39.01 0.15 -3.08
CA ARG A 94 40.05 0.55 -4.06
C ARG A 94 40.87 1.71 -3.52
#